data_AF-A0A969Y776-F1
#
_entry.id   AF-A0A969Y776-F1
#
_cell.length_a   1.000
_cell.length_b   1.000
_cell.length_c   1.000
_cell.angle_alpha   90.00
_cell.angle_beta   90.00
_cell.angle_gamma   90.00
#
_symmetry.space_group_name_H-M   'P 1'
#
loop_
_entity.id
_entity.type
_entity.pdbx_description
1 polymer ?
#
loop_
_entity_poly.entity_id
_entity_poly.type
_entity_poly.pdbx_seq_one_letter_code
_entity_poly.pdbx_strand_id
1 'polypeptide(L)' 'MKTTIDIPDDMLEDAMRFTRAKTKREAVVTAVNTFNRMHRLRELNARLRGMFVDFMTQEDLWKLREDAR' A
#
# COMPACT_ATOMS: atom_id res chain seq x y z
N MET A 1 -16.40 15.43 3.16
CA MET A 1 -16.38 16.86 2.74
C MET A 1 -16.48 16.92 1.22
N LYS A 2 -17.23 17.89 0.66
CA LYS A 2 -17.24 18.15 -0.77
C LYS A 2 -16.32 19.34 -1.03
N THR A 3 -15.39 19.19 -1.96
CA THR A 3 -14.39 20.19 -2.30
C THR A 3 -14.29 20.25 -3.82
N THR A 4 -14.15 21.45 -4.37
CA THR A 4 -13.88 21.67 -5.79
C THR A 4 -12.40 22.03 -5.92
N ILE A 5 -11.66 21.22 -6.68
CA ILE A 5 -10.24 21.41 -6.97
C ILE A 5 -10.05 21.27 -8.46
N ASP A 6 -9.15 22.06 -9.02
CA ASP A 6 -8.76 21.95 -10.42
C ASP A 6 -7.64 20.91 -10.56
N ILE A 7 -7.82 19.95 -11.46
CA ILE A 7 -6.88 18.85 -11.69
C ILE A 7 -6.64 18.78 -13.19
N PRO A 8 -5.37 18.79 -13.65
CA PRO A 8 -5.05 18.60 -15.06
C PRO A 8 -5.71 17.33 -15.63
N ASP A 9 -6.30 17.43 -16.81
CA ASP A 9 -7.06 16.34 -17.42
C ASP A 9 -6.18 15.11 -17.68
N ASP A 10 -4.94 15.31 -18.12
CA ASP A 10 -3.94 14.26 -18.34
C ASP A 10 -3.64 13.48 -17.06
N MET A 11 -3.46 14.19 -15.93
CA MET A 11 -3.23 13.59 -14.63
C MET A 11 -4.43 12.79 -14.14
N LEU A 12 -5.64 13.28 -14.37
CA LEU A 12 -6.87 12.60 -13.99
C LEU A 12 -7.11 11.35 -14.85
N GLU A 13 -6.83 11.41 -16.15
CA GLU A 13 -6.89 10.27 -17.06
C GLU A 13 -5.92 9.17 -16.64
N ASP A 14 -4.68 9.52 -16.31
CA ASP A 14 -3.70 8.57 -15.78
C ASP A 14 -4.18 7.94 -14.47
N ALA A 15 -4.70 8.75 -13.54
CA ALA A 15 -5.27 8.23 -12.30
C ALA A 15 -6.41 7.24 -12.56
N MET A 16 -7.31 7.54 -13.52
CA MET A 16 -8.38 6.63 -13.92
C MET A 16 -7.84 5.36 -14.57
N ARG A 17 -6.82 5.45 -15.43
CA ARG A 17 -6.18 4.29 -16.09
C ARG A 17 -5.52 3.36 -15.07
N PHE A 18 -4.74 3.91 -14.14
CA PHE A 18 -4.02 3.12 -13.15
C PHE A 18 -4.93 2.50 -12.08
N THR A 19 -5.97 3.22 -11.66
CA THR A 19 -6.93 2.74 -10.66
C THR A 19 -8.04 1.88 -11.27
N ARG A 20 -8.24 1.93 -12.59
CA ARG A 20 -9.37 1.33 -13.32
C ARG A 20 -10.74 1.78 -12.78
N ALA A 21 -10.79 2.97 -12.19
CA ALA A 21 -11.99 3.52 -11.58
C ALA A 21 -13.04 3.88 -12.64
N LYS A 22 -14.31 3.69 -12.29
CA LYS A 22 -15.44 4.03 -13.19
C LYS A 22 -15.79 5.51 -13.14
N THR A 23 -15.39 6.20 -12.07
CA THR A 23 -15.70 7.62 -11.86
C THR A 23 -14.46 8.43 -11.48
N LYS A 24 -14.45 9.71 -11.85
CA LYS A 24 -13.39 10.66 -11.50
C LYS A 24 -13.15 10.73 -9.98
N ARG A 25 -14.24 10.73 -9.19
CA ARG A 25 -14.16 10.74 -7.72
C ARG A 25 -13.48 9.49 -7.17
N GLU A 26 -13.85 8.32 -7.66
CA GLU A 26 -13.28 7.05 -7.22
C GLU A 26 -11.78 6.96 -7.53
N ALA A 27 -11.35 7.44 -8.70
CA ALA A 27 -9.94 7.51 -9.07
C ALA A 27 -9.13 8.35 -8.06
N VAL A 28 -9.61 9.55 -7.75
CA VAL A 28 -8.94 10.48 -6.83
C VAL A 28 -8.89 9.90 -5.41
N VAL A 29 -10.00 9.36 -4.91
CA VAL A 29 -10.05 8.76 -3.57
C VAL A 29 -9.09 7.56 -3.47
N THR A 30 -9.04 6.72 -4.50
CA THR A 30 -8.16 5.55 -4.55
C THR A 30 -6.69 5.96 -4.61
N ALA A 31 -6.36 6.97 -5.39
CA ALA A 31 -5.00 7.52 -5.49
C ALA A 31 -4.53 8.07 -4.13
N VAL A 32 -5.34 8.87 -3.45
CA VAL A 32 -5.02 9.44 -2.13
C VAL A 32 -4.85 8.34 -1.08
N ASN A 33 -5.73 7.33 -1.06
CA ASN A 33 -5.62 6.23 -0.11
C ASN A 33 -4.34 5.41 -0.34
N THR A 34 -4.02 5.13 -1.61
CA THR A 34 -2.80 4.42 -1.99
C THR A 34 -1.56 5.19 -1.57
N PHE A 35 -1.52 6.50 -1.83
CA PHE A 35 -0.42 7.37 -1.42
C PHE A 35 -0.19 7.31 0.10
N ASN A 36 -1.27 7.48 0.89
CA ASN A 36 -1.18 7.42 2.34
C ASN A 36 -0.75 6.03 2.85
N ARG A 37 -1.23 4.95 2.21
CA ARG A 37 -0.80 3.59 2.54
C ARG A 37 0.70 3.40 2.30
N MET A 38 1.23 3.89 1.18
CA MET A 38 2.66 3.80 0.89
C MET A 38 3.50 4.57 1.91
N HIS A 39 3.06 5.77 2.32
CA HIS A 39 3.76 6.53 3.37
C HIS A 39 3.76 5.80 4.71
N ARG A 40 2.63 5.24 5.15
CA ARG A 40 2.56 4.43 6.38
C ARG A 40 3.49 3.23 6.32
N LEU A 41 3.57 2.54 5.18
CA LEU A 41 4.50 1.41 5.01
C LEU A 41 5.96 1.84 5.03
N ARG A 42 6.30 3.01 4.48
CA ARG A 42 7.65 3.58 4.54
C ARG A 42 8.04 3.93 5.98
N GLU A 43 7.15 4.57 6.73
CA GLU A 43 7.38 4.86 8.15
C GLU A 43 7.53 3.59 8.98
N LEU A 44 6.68 2.59 8.73
CA LEU A 44 6.77 1.30 9.38
C LEU A 44 8.12 0.61 9.07
N ASN A 45 8.52 0.60 7.80
CA ASN A 45 9.81 0.06 7.39
C ASN A 45 10.95 0.82 8.08
N ALA A 46 10.95 2.15 8.08
CA ALA A 46 11.96 2.94 8.76
C ALA A 46 12.09 2.62 10.26
N ARG A 47 10.98 2.30 10.94
CA ARG A 47 10.97 1.90 12.36
C ARG A 47 11.44 0.48 12.58
N LEU A 48 11.01 -0.46 11.73
CA LEU A 48 11.25 -1.89 11.91
C LEU A 48 12.55 -2.38 11.26
N ARG A 49 13.18 -1.57 10.40
CA ARG A 49 14.40 -1.92 9.68
C ARG A 49 15.52 -2.22 10.69
N GLY A 50 16.00 -3.46 10.67
CA GLY A 50 17.04 -3.93 11.58
C GLY A 50 16.55 -4.43 12.94
N MET A 51 15.24 -4.38 13.24
CA MET A 51 14.69 -4.94 14.48
C MET A 51 14.49 -6.46 14.41
N PHE A 52 14.25 -7.00 13.21
CA PHE A 52 14.09 -8.44 12.99
C PHE A 52 15.42 -9.06 12.56
N VAL A 53 16.36 -9.16 13.50
CA VAL A 53 17.70 -9.73 13.25
C VAL A 53 17.62 -11.26 13.10
N ASP A 54 16.78 -11.91 13.92
CA ASP A 54 16.56 -13.37 13.93
C ASP A 54 15.12 -13.73 13.53
N PHE A 55 14.63 -13.16 12.42
CA PHE A 55 13.33 -13.59 11.90
C PHE A 55 13.44 -15.03 11.39
N MET A 56 12.52 -15.90 11.81
CA MET A 56 12.54 -17.33 11.45
C MET A 56 12.69 -17.50 9.94
N THR A 57 13.59 -18.40 9.54
CA THR A 57 13.75 -18.75 8.13
C THR A 57 12.57 -19.60 7.66
N GLN A 58 12.47 -19.80 6.35
CA GLN A 58 11.44 -20.68 5.79
C GLN A 58 11.62 -22.13 6.28
N GLU A 59 12.85 -22.55 6.56
CA GLU A 59 13.19 -23.86 7.12
C GLU A 59 12.75 -23.97 8.60
N ASP A 60 12.95 -22.92 9.39
CA ASP A 60 12.51 -22.86 10.79
C ASP A 60 10.98 -22.95 10.90
N LEU A 61 10.26 -22.28 9.98
CA LEU A 61 8.80 -22.33 9.90
C LEU A 61 8.29 -23.74 9.57
N TRP A 62 8.98 -24.47 8.69
CA TRP A 62 8.60 -25.84 8.32
C TRP A 62 8.74 -26.79 9.51
N LYS A 63 9.87 -26.74 10.23
CA LYS A 63 10.08 -27.53 11.45
C LYS A 63 8.99 -27.29 12.50
N LEU A 64 8.67 -26.02 12.77
CA LEU A 64 7.60 -25.63 13.70
C LEU A 64 6.21 -26.18 13.31
N ARG A 65 5.93 -26.35 12.01
CA ARG A 65 4.65 -26.87 11.51
C ARG A 65 4.59 -28.39 11.48
N GLU A 66 5.73 -29.05 11.31
CA GLU A 66 5.85 -30.51 11.39
C GLU A 66 5.79 -31.00 12.84
N ASP A 67 6.42 -30.30 13.78
CA ASP A 67 6.38 -30.61 15.22
C ASP A 67 4.98 -30.39 15.85
N ALA A 68 4.14 -29.59 15.21
CA ALA A 68 2.77 -29.30 15.65
C ALA A 68 1.72 -30.33 15.16
N ARG A 69 2.15 -31.39 14.46
CA ARG A 69 1.30 -32.43 13.88
C ARG A 69 1.38 -33.73 14.70
#